data_AF-A0A968HRK6-F1
#
_entry.id   AF-A0A968HRK6-F1
#
_cell.length_a   1.000
_cell.length_b   1.000
_cell.length_c   1.000
_cell.angle_alpha   90.00
_cell.angle_beta   90.00
_cell.angle_gamma   90.00
#
_symmetry.space_group_name_H-M   'P 1'
#
loop_
_entity.id
_entity.type
_entity.pdbx_description
1 polymer ?
#
loop_
_entity_poly.entity_id
_entity_poly.type
_entity_poly.pdbx_seq_one_letter_code
_entity_poly.pdbx_strand_id
1 'polypeptide(L)'
;MILGAGLTGLSAALHLRGARFVLAEKDSRVGGHARSEREQGHTFDVTGHWLHLRDDRCKALLARLFAADEWVEVERKTKIVMHGVELEYPFQANLHGLPLEIVRECLLGLVEAREAAARGAEL
;
A
#
# COMPACT_ATOMS: atom_id res chain seq x y z
N MET A 1 11.06 -22.27 14.45
CA MET A 1 10.19 -21.40 15.26
C MET A 1 9.93 -20.12 14.47
N ILE A 2 8.71 -19.62 14.47
CA ILE A 2 8.27 -18.40 13.78
C ILE A 2 7.69 -17.47 14.86
N LEU A 3 8.15 -16.23 14.90
CA LEU A 3 7.71 -15.21 15.85
C LEU A 3 6.94 -14.12 15.10
N GLY A 4 5.71 -13.88 15.53
CA GLY A 4 4.75 -12.99 14.88
C GLY A 4 3.88 -13.75 13.87
N ALA A 5 2.57 -13.66 14.04
CA ALA A 5 1.56 -14.19 13.13
C ALA A 5 0.92 -13.07 12.28
N GLY A 6 1.71 -12.09 11.86
CA GLY A 6 1.34 -11.19 10.76
C GLY A 6 1.44 -11.87 9.38
N LEU A 7 1.17 -11.13 8.30
CA LEU A 7 1.21 -11.66 6.93
C LEU A 7 2.48 -12.46 6.62
N THR A 8 3.66 -11.97 7.01
CA THR A 8 4.94 -12.66 6.79
C THR A 8 5.02 -13.98 7.53
N GLY A 9 4.67 -14.01 8.81
CA GLY A 9 4.73 -15.23 9.63
C GLY A 9 3.70 -16.27 9.20
N LEU A 10 2.49 -15.83 8.85
CA LEU A 10 1.45 -16.69 8.29
C LEU A 10 1.85 -17.25 6.93
N SER A 11 2.49 -16.45 6.07
CA SER A 11 3.03 -16.92 4.79
C SER A 11 4.14 -17.94 4.99
N ALA A 12 5.07 -17.70 5.92
CA ALA A 12 6.11 -18.68 6.26
C ALA A 12 5.50 -20.00 6.74
N ALA A 13 4.53 -19.95 7.66
CA ALA A 13 3.82 -21.13 8.16
C ALA A 13 3.05 -21.87 7.04
N LEU A 14 2.42 -21.14 6.11
CA LEU A 14 1.74 -21.69 4.94
C LEU A 14 2.70 -22.50 4.05
N HIS A 15 3.91 -21.99 3.80
CA HIS A 15 4.90 -22.64 2.94
C HIS A 15 5.69 -23.75 3.66
N LEU A 16 5.77 -23.70 4.98
CA LEU A 16 6.36 -24.76 5.81
C LEU A 16 5.36 -25.88 6.17
N ARG A 17 4.15 -25.88 5.61
CA ARG A 17 3.17 -26.96 5.81
C ARG A 17 3.81 -28.30 5.42
N GLY A 18 3.96 -29.19 6.41
CA GLY A 18 4.63 -30.48 6.28
C GLY A 18 5.94 -30.60 7.09
N ALA A 19 6.50 -29.47 7.56
CA ALA A 19 7.60 -29.45 8.51
C ALA A 19 7.10 -29.16 9.94
N ARG A 20 7.88 -29.56 10.95
CA ARG A 20 7.61 -29.22 12.36
C ARG A 20 8.03 -27.78 12.63
N PHE A 21 7.07 -26.93 12.99
CA PHE A 21 7.35 -25.57 13.45
C PHE A 21 6.42 -25.18 14.62
N VAL A 22 6.79 -24.10 15.30
CA VAL A 22 5.95 -23.39 16.28
C VAL A 22 5.79 -21.98 15.76
N LEU A 23 4.55 -21.50 15.68
CA LEU A 23 4.22 -20.11 15.39
C LEU A 23 3.69 -19.47 16.68
N ALA A 24 4.35 -18.41 17.13
CA ALA A 24 3.94 -17.67 18.33
C ALA A 24 3.57 -16.23 17.97
N GLU A 25 2.46 -15.76 18.51
CA GLU A 25 1.98 -14.38 18.41
C GLU A 25 1.74 -13.86 19.83
N LYS A 26 2.10 -12.61 20.08
CA LYS A 26 1.90 -11.97 21.39
C LYS A 26 0.44 -11.54 21.57
N ASP A 27 -0.21 -11.15 20.47
CA ASP A 27 -1.58 -10.68 20.46
C ASP A 27 -2.58 -11.86 20.51
N SER A 28 -3.81 -11.61 20.94
CA SER A 28 -4.88 -12.62 20.99
C SER A 28 -5.39 -13.04 19.60
N ARG A 29 -5.03 -12.30 18.54
CA ARG A 29 -5.47 -12.51 17.15
C ARG A 29 -4.31 -12.39 16.17
N VAL A 30 -4.25 -13.31 15.22
CA VAL A 30 -3.32 -13.27 14.08
C VAL A 30 -3.67 -12.14 13.10
N GLY A 31 -2.74 -11.79 12.22
CA GLY A 31 -2.91 -10.81 11.13
C GLY A 31 -1.96 -9.62 11.21
N GLY A 32 -1.42 -9.31 12.39
CA GLY A 32 -0.51 -8.18 12.58
C GLY A 32 -1.14 -6.85 12.14
N HIS A 33 -0.48 -6.10 11.27
CA HIS A 33 -1.02 -4.85 10.73
C HIS A 33 -2.15 -5.05 9.71
N ALA A 34 -2.32 -6.25 9.13
CA ALA A 34 -3.40 -6.54 8.19
C ALA A 34 -4.70 -6.99 8.90
N ARG A 35 -4.92 -6.52 10.14
CA ARG A 35 -6.14 -6.82 10.91
C ARG A 35 -7.16 -5.71 10.76
N SER A 36 -8.41 -6.10 10.94
CA SER A 36 -9.56 -5.22 11.05
C SER A 36 -10.22 -5.35 12.42
N GLU A 37 -10.73 -4.23 12.92
CA GLU A 37 -11.58 -4.14 14.10
C GLU A 37 -13.01 -3.75 13.70
N ARG A 38 -13.99 -4.27 14.44
CA ARG A 38 -15.41 -3.93 14.23
C ARG A 38 -15.93 -3.15 15.40
N GLU A 39 -16.48 -1.97 15.14
CA GLU A 39 -17.05 -1.09 16.14
C GLU A 39 -18.36 -0.50 15.61
N GLN A 40 -19.44 -0.63 16.39
CA GLN A 40 -20.76 -0.07 16.07
C GLN A 40 -21.28 -0.42 14.66
N GLY A 41 -21.00 -1.64 14.19
CA GLY A 41 -21.41 -2.11 12.86
C GLY A 41 -20.47 -1.71 11.72
N HIS A 42 -19.47 -0.89 11.98
CA HIS A 42 -18.43 -0.49 11.02
C HIS A 42 -17.18 -1.36 11.16
N THR A 43 -16.42 -1.49 10.07
CA THR A 43 -15.15 -2.22 10.02
C THR A 43 -14.02 -1.23 9.74
N PHE A 44 -12.97 -1.26 10.56
CA PHE A 44 -11.81 -0.39 10.45
C PHE A 44 -10.55 -1.24 10.36
N ASP A 45 -9.73 -0.99 9.35
CA ASP A 45 -8.41 -1.59 9.24
C ASP A 45 -7.37 -0.75 9.97
N VAL A 46 -6.27 -1.38 10.38
CA VAL A 46 -5.08 -0.65 10.86
C VAL A 46 -4.40 -0.02 9.64
N THR A 47 -4.88 1.17 9.23
CA THR A 47 -4.64 1.82 7.92
C THR A 47 -5.40 1.15 6.76
N GLY A 48 -5.41 1.75 5.57
CA GLY A 48 -6.07 1.15 4.40
C GLY A 48 -5.21 0.08 3.73
N HIS A 49 -5.82 -1.06 3.40
CA HIS A 49 -5.16 -2.16 2.69
C HIS A 49 -5.81 -2.42 1.32
N TRP A 50 -5.01 -2.34 0.26
CA TRP A 50 -5.40 -2.73 -1.10
C TRP A 50 -4.44 -3.77 -1.64
N LEU A 51 -4.99 -4.84 -2.21
CA LEU A 51 -4.19 -5.91 -2.80
C LEU A 51 -3.79 -5.54 -4.23
N HIS A 52 -2.61 -4.94 -4.39
CA HIS A 52 -2.02 -4.68 -5.71
C HIS A 52 -1.27 -5.90 -6.23
N LEU A 53 -2.01 -6.91 -6.71
CA LEU A 53 -1.45 -8.20 -7.09
C LEU A 53 -0.89 -8.19 -8.53
N ARG A 54 0.43 -8.23 -8.66
CA ARG A 54 1.12 -8.39 -9.96
C ARG A 54 1.51 -9.84 -10.27
N ASP A 55 1.79 -10.62 -9.23
CA ASP A 55 2.27 -12.00 -9.33
C ASP A 55 1.11 -13.01 -9.39
N ASP A 56 1.14 -13.91 -10.37
CA ASP A 56 0.07 -14.89 -10.59
C ASP A 56 -0.03 -15.93 -9.47
N ARG A 57 1.05 -16.25 -8.77
CA ARG A 57 1.02 -17.12 -7.58
C ARG A 57 0.25 -16.45 -6.45
N CYS A 58 0.41 -15.14 -6.27
CA CYS A 58 -0.36 -14.38 -5.27
C CYS A 58 -1.84 -14.30 -5.64
N LYS A 59 -2.17 -14.09 -6.92
CA LYS A 59 -3.57 -14.13 -7.41
C LYS A 59 -4.21 -15.51 -7.19
N ALA A 60 -3.49 -16.58 -7.53
CA ALA A 60 -3.95 -17.94 -7.31
C ALA A 60 -4.10 -18.26 -5.82
N LEU A 61 -3.22 -17.73 -4.96
CA LEU A 61 -3.36 -17.85 -3.52
C LEU A 61 -4.62 -17.14 -3.02
N LEU A 62 -4.89 -15.91 -3.48
CA LEU A 62 -6.11 -15.18 -3.12
C LEU A 62 -7.36 -15.97 -3.50
N ALA A 63 -7.44 -16.45 -4.76
CA ALA A 63 -8.57 -17.24 -5.25
C ALA A 63 -8.75 -18.59 -4.54
N ARG A 64 -7.71 -19.10 -3.88
CA ARG A 64 -7.79 -20.29 -3.01
C ARG A 64 -8.25 -19.98 -1.59
N LEU A 65 -8.01 -18.76 -1.12
CA LEU A 65 -8.30 -18.33 0.25
C LEU A 65 -9.70 -17.72 0.38
N PHE A 66 -10.21 -17.12 -0.68
CA PHE A 66 -11.49 -16.40 -0.70
C PHE A 66 -12.35 -16.84 -1.88
N ALA A 67 -13.66 -16.93 -1.66
CA ALA A 67 -14.63 -17.06 -2.73
C ALA A 67 -14.67 -15.78 -3.59
N ALA A 68 -15.19 -15.90 -4.82
CA ALA A 68 -15.18 -14.79 -5.78
C ALA A 68 -16.02 -13.57 -5.32
N ASP A 69 -16.98 -13.77 -4.42
CA ASP A 69 -17.85 -12.75 -3.85
C ASP A 69 -17.34 -12.16 -2.53
N GLU A 70 -16.23 -12.67 -1.98
CA GLU A 70 -15.60 -12.17 -0.76
C GLU A 70 -14.57 -11.05 -1.02
N TRP A 71 -14.30 -10.73 -2.29
CA TRP A 71 -13.45 -9.62 -2.69
C TRP A 71 -14.02 -8.91 -3.91
N VAL A 72 -13.62 -7.65 -4.09
CA VAL A 72 -14.09 -6.82 -5.19
C VAL A 72 -12.90 -6.14 -5.85
N GLU A 73 -12.92 -6.09 -7.17
CA GLU A 73 -11.96 -5.29 -7.93
C GLU A 73 -12.42 -3.83 -7.94
N VAL A 74 -11.51 -2.93 -7.58
CA VAL A 74 -11.78 -1.50 -7.49
C VAL A 74 -10.86 -0.74 -8.43
N GLU A 75 -11.44 0.20 -9.19
CA GLU A 75 -10.67 1.18 -9.92
C GLU A 75 -9.99 2.13 -8.92
N ARG A 76 -8.66 2.16 -8.92
CA ARG A 76 -7.91 3.02 -8.01
C ARG A 76 -8.09 4.50 -8.39
N LYS A 77 -8.81 5.24 -7.55
CA LYS A 77 -8.94 6.70 -7.62
C LYS A 77 -8.24 7.34 -6.42
N THR A 78 -7.18 8.10 -6.67
CA THR A 78 -6.39 8.74 -5.61
C THR A 78 -6.26 10.21 -5.93
N LYS A 79 -6.70 11.05 -5.00
CA LYS A 79 -6.70 12.51 -5.11
C LYS A 79 -5.79 13.15 -4.08
N ILE A 80 -5.35 14.35 -4.38
CA ILE A 80 -4.56 15.20 -3.49
C ILE A 80 -5.31 16.52 -3.34
N VAL A 81 -5.60 16.95 -2.11
CA VAL A 81 -6.21 18.26 -1.86
C VAL A 81 -5.12 19.21 -1.36
N MET A 82 -4.83 20.24 -2.15
CA MET A 82 -3.77 21.22 -1.86
C MET A 82 -4.19 22.60 -2.37
N HIS A 83 -3.97 23.65 -1.56
CA HIS A 83 -4.40 25.03 -1.88
C HIS A 83 -5.89 25.15 -2.28
N GLY A 84 -6.76 24.32 -1.70
CA GLY A 84 -8.18 24.28 -2.05
C GLY A 84 -8.49 23.66 -3.42
N VAL A 85 -7.50 23.06 -4.08
CA VAL A 85 -7.63 22.38 -5.38
C VAL A 85 -7.53 20.87 -5.17
N GLU A 86 -8.39 20.12 -5.84
CA GLU A 86 -8.30 18.65 -5.90
C GLU A 86 -7.54 18.23 -7.16
N LEU A 87 -6.40 17.57 -6.99
CA LEU A 87 -5.52 17.09 -8.05
C LEU A 87 -5.56 15.57 -8.16
N GLU A 88 -5.32 15.05 -9.37
CA GLU A 88 -5.09 13.61 -9.55
C GLU A 88 -3.70 13.20 -9.05
N TYR A 89 -3.59 11.99 -8.52
CA TYR A 89 -2.30 11.36 -8.30
C TYR A 89 -1.72 10.84 -9.63
N PRO A 90 -0.40 10.97 -9.90
CA PRO A 90 0.62 11.54 -9.02
C PRO A 90 0.72 13.06 -9.12
N PHE A 91 1.06 13.70 -7.99
CA PHE A 91 1.15 15.17 -7.85
C PHE A 91 1.95 15.84 -8.99
N GLN A 92 3.16 15.35 -9.23
CA GLN A 92 4.12 15.95 -10.16
C GLN A 92 3.64 15.98 -11.62
N ALA A 93 2.65 15.16 -11.98
CA ALA A 93 2.06 15.14 -13.33
C ALA A 93 0.79 16.01 -13.43
N ASN A 94 0.28 16.50 -12.31
CA ASN A 94 -1.05 17.10 -12.21
C ASN A 94 -1.00 18.42 -11.42
N LEU A 95 -0.24 19.39 -11.92
CA LEU A 95 -0.12 20.72 -11.28
C LEU A 95 -1.21 21.72 -11.72
N HIS A 96 -2.13 21.29 -12.58
CA HIS A 96 -3.16 22.17 -13.13
C HIS A 96 -4.10 22.67 -12.02
N GLY A 97 -4.51 23.93 -12.10
CA GLY A 97 -5.40 24.56 -11.12
C GLY A 97 -4.70 25.07 -9.85
N LEU A 98 -3.46 24.62 -9.56
CA LEU A 98 -2.68 25.20 -8.47
C LEU A 98 -2.32 26.67 -8.72
N PRO A 99 -2.06 27.44 -7.65
CA PRO A 99 -1.52 28.79 -7.78
C PRO A 99 -0.23 28.81 -8.59
N LEU A 100 -0.07 29.84 -9.44
CA LEU A 100 0.99 29.91 -10.43
C LEU A 100 2.39 29.90 -9.81
N GLU A 101 2.54 30.50 -8.63
CA GLU A 101 3.78 30.52 -7.86
C GLU A 101 4.24 29.11 -7.47
N ILE A 102 3.29 28.23 -7.08
CA ILE A 102 3.56 26.83 -6.72
C ILE A 102 3.93 26.04 -7.96
N VAL A 103 3.20 26.24 -9.06
CA VAL A 103 3.52 25.60 -10.35
C VAL A 103 4.92 25.98 -10.79
N ARG A 104 5.26 27.28 -10.71
CA ARG A 104 6.60 27.79 -11.04
C ARG A 104 7.67 27.16 -10.17
N GLU A 105 7.48 27.11 -8.85
CA GLU A 105 8.43 26.49 -7.92
C GLU A 105 8.67 25.01 -8.26
N CYS A 106 7.60 24.23 -8.47
CA CYS A 106 7.71 22.83 -8.83
C CYS A 106 8.47 22.61 -10.14
N LEU A 107 8.21 23.43 -11.16
CA LEU A 107 8.87 23.31 -12.46
C LEU A 107 10.35 23.70 -12.39
N LEU A 108 10.69 24.78 -11.67
CA LEU A 108 12.08 25.18 -11.46
C LEU A 108 12.84 24.10 -10.68
N GLY A 109 12.28 23.61 -9.57
CA GLY A 109 12.88 22.53 -8.78
C GLY A 109 13.09 21.25 -9.59
N LEU A 110 12.17 20.92 -10.51
CA LEU A 110 12.35 19.78 -11.42
C LEU A 110 13.54 19.97 -12.37
N VAL A 111 13.70 21.17 -12.94
CA VAL A 111 14.84 21.48 -13.83
C VAL A 111 16.14 21.41 -13.04
N GLU A 112 16.21 22.07 -11.88
CA GLU A 112 17.38 22.07 -11.01
C GLU A 112 17.80 20.66 -10.59
N ALA A 113 16.85 19.82 -10.16
CA ALA A 113 17.11 18.43 -9.79
C ALA A 113 17.63 17.60 -10.98
N ARG A 114 17.09 17.82 -12.19
CA ARG A 114 17.56 17.13 -13.40
C ARG A 114 18.97 17.54 -13.78
N GLU A 115 19.28 18.83 -13.69
CA GLU A 115 20.62 19.32 -13.96
C GLU A 115 21.63 18.82 -12.92
N ALA A 116 21.28 18.81 -11.63
CA ALA A 116 22.12 18.30 -10.57
C ALA A 116 22.46 16.81 -10.80
N ALA A 117 21.44 16.00 -11.12
CA ALA A 117 21.63 14.59 -11.45
C ALA A 117 22.52 14.40 -12.69
N ALA A 118 22.35 15.22 -13.73
CA ALA A 118 23.20 15.17 -14.92
C ALA A 118 24.67 15.55 -14.64
N ARG A 119 24.91 16.38 -13.63
CA ARG A 119 26.25 16.77 -13.16
C ARG A 119 26.86 15.78 -12.15
N GLY A 120 26.14 14.73 -11.77
CA GLY A 120 26.62 13.73 -10.81
C GLY A 120 26.67 14.22 -9.37
N ALA A 121 25.93 15.29 -9.03
CA ALA A 121 25.74 15.69 -7.65
C ALA A 121 24.71 14.74 -6.99
N GLU A 122 25.04 14.17 -5.82
CA GLU A 122 24.01 13.54 -4.97
C GLU A 122 23.05 14.61 -4.48
N LEU A 123 21.75 14.33 -4.56
CA LEU A 123 20.65 15.16 -4.05
C LEU A 123 20.65 15.22 -2.52
#